data_AF-A0A8X6IFC9-F1
#
_entry.id   AF-A0A8X6IFC9-F1
#
_cell.length_a   1.000
_cell.length_b   1.000
_cell.length_c   1.000
_cell.angle_alpha   90.00
_cell.angle_beta   90.00
_cell.angle_gamma   90.00
#
_symmetry.space_group_name_H-M   'P 1'
#
loop_
_entity.id
_entity.type
_entity.pdbx_description
1 polymer ?
#
loop_
_entity_poly.entity_id
_entity_poly.type
_entity_poly.pdbx_seq_one_letter_code
_entity_poly.pdbx_strand_id
1 'polypeptide(L)'
;MDCVLRTQTSKTPLLDFVVPLAEALIASGKLNAQYQRRRGTIYPTKTSRSLLNVGDHLPVATKTRLRCHICAQQKKESHTKIMCTMCNVPLCFDCFKPYHS
;
A
#
# COMPACT_ATOMS: atom_id res chain seq x y z
N MET A 1 37.67 -14.16 20.17
CA MET A 1 37.68 -14.53 18.74
C MET A 1 36.85 -13.48 18.04
N ASP A 2 37.46 -12.35 17.69
CA ASP A 2 36.77 -11.30 16.91
C ASP A 2 37.78 -10.71 15.93
N CYS A 3 37.69 -11.17 14.68
CA CYS A 3 38.45 -10.63 13.56
C CYS A 3 37.80 -9.33 13.08
N VAL A 4 38.32 -8.18 13.49
CA VAL A 4 38.04 -6.92 12.79
C VAL A 4 38.99 -6.82 11.60
N LEU A 5 38.52 -7.24 10.42
CA LEU A 5 39.22 -7.00 9.16
C LEU A 5 39.27 -5.49 8.90
N ARG A 6 40.38 -4.88 9.31
CA ARG A 6 40.75 -3.51 8.97
C ARG A 6 41.10 -3.50 7.48
N THR A 7 40.17 -3.11 6.62
CA THR A 7 40.43 -2.89 5.20
C THR A 7 41.40 -1.71 5.08
N GLN A 8 42.65 -2.02 4.76
CA GLN A 8 43.61 -1.00 4.34
C GLN A 8 43.18 -0.54 2.95
N THR A 9 42.44 0.56 2.87
CA THR A 9 42.19 1.21 1.59
C THR A 9 43.51 1.80 1.13
N SER A 10 44.09 1.24 0.07
CA SER A 10 45.18 1.91 -0.62
C SER A 10 44.68 3.28 -1.06
N LYS A 11 45.46 4.33 -0.77
CA LYS A 11 45.15 5.70 -1.18
C LYS A 11 45.11 5.75 -2.70
N THR A 12 43.92 5.58 -3.26
CA THR A 12 43.71 5.79 -4.69
C THR A 12 43.56 7.28 -4.89
N PRO A 13 44.33 7.92 -5.79
CA PRO A 13 44.36 9.37 -5.95
C PRO A 13 42.99 9.95 -6.33
N LEU A 14 42.09 9.09 -6.85
CA LEU A 14 40.71 9.45 -7.15
C LEU A 14 39.87 9.67 -5.89
N LEU A 15 40.01 8.84 -4.84
CA LEU A 15 39.23 9.01 -3.62
C LEU A 15 39.62 10.29 -2.87
N ASP A 16 40.91 10.64 -2.89
CA ASP A 16 41.43 11.88 -2.31
C ASP A 16 40.86 13.13 -3.01
N PHE A 17 40.46 13.02 -4.27
CA PHE A 17 39.79 14.09 -5.01
C PHE A 17 38.26 14.09 -4.83
N VAL A 18 37.65 12.91 -4.87
CA VAL A 18 36.19 12.76 -4.84
C VAL A 18 35.60 13.10 -3.48
N VAL A 19 36.27 12.73 -2.39
CA VAL A 19 35.74 12.95 -1.03
C VAL A 19 35.62 14.44 -0.71
N PRO A 20 36.66 15.29 -0.87
CA PRO A 20 36.54 16.73 -0.61
C PRO A 20 35.54 17.42 -1.53
N LEU A 21 35.46 16.99 -2.80
CA LEU A 21 34.49 17.52 -3.74
C LEU A 21 33.05 17.21 -3.29
N ALA A 22 32.79 15.96 -2.89
CA ALA A 22 31.48 15.55 -2.40
C ALA A 22 31.08 16.35 -1.15
N GLU A 23 32.00 16.55 -0.20
CA GLU A 23 31.77 17.35 1.00
C GLU A 23 31.39 18.81 0.65
N ALA A 24 32.11 19.44 -0.28
CA ALA A 24 31.83 20.80 -0.73
C ALA A 24 30.46 20.92 -1.44
N LEU A 25 30.11 19.94 -2.28
CA LEU A 25 28.82 19.90 -2.97
C LEU A 25 27.65 19.66 -1.98
N ILE A 26 27.84 18.82 -0.98
CA ILE A 26 26.84 18.60 0.06
C ILE A 26 26.68 19.85 0.93
N ALA A 27 27.77 20.51 1.31
CA ALA A 27 27.72 21.73 2.12
C ALA A 27 26.99 22.87 1.40
N SER A 28 27.32 23.11 0.12
CA SER A 28 26.62 24.10 -0.70
C SER A 28 25.15 23.73 -0.93
N GLY A 29 24.86 22.44 -1.15
CA GLY A 29 23.50 21.93 -1.25
C GLY A 29 22.66 22.19 0.00
N LYS A 30 23.22 22.00 1.21
CA LYS A 30 22.52 22.25 2.48
C LYS A 30 22.15 23.72 2.69
N LEU A 31 22.99 24.65 2.26
CA LEU A 31 22.73 26.09 2.39
C LEU A 31 21.65 26.56 1.40
N ASN A 32 21.59 25.94 0.23
CA ASN A 32 20.70 26.36 -0.86
C ASN A 32 19.41 25.51 -0.95
N ALA A 33 19.33 24.39 -0.24
CA ALA A 33 18.18 23.49 -0.29
C ALA A 33 16.96 24.08 0.42
N GLN A 34 16.05 24.67 -0.36
CA GLN A 34 14.70 25.01 0.10
C GLN A 34 13.79 23.77 0.00
N TYR A 35 14.00 22.76 0.86
CA TYR A 35 13.10 21.61 0.94
C TYR A 35 11.96 21.88 1.93
N GLN A 36 10.77 22.21 1.41
CA GLN A 36 9.55 22.20 2.20
C GLN A 36 9.14 20.75 2.49
N ARG A 37 9.23 20.34 3.76
CA ARG A 37 8.56 19.11 4.21
C ARG A 37 7.08 19.24 3.91
N ARG A 38 6.54 18.40 3.02
CA ARG A 38 5.08 18.23 2.86
C ARG A 38 4.53 17.69 4.18
N ARG A 39 4.16 18.58 5.11
CA ARG A 39 3.34 18.21 6.25
C ARG A 39 1.97 17.90 5.66
N GLY A 40 1.64 16.62 5.55
CA GLY A 40 0.28 16.20 5.25
C GLY A 40 -0.66 16.94 6.20
N THR A 41 -1.73 17.52 5.66
CA THR A 41 -2.76 18.15 6.49
C THR A 41 -3.30 17.11 7.47
N ILE A 42 -3.43 17.47 8.74
CA ILE A 42 -4.04 16.59 9.78
C ILE A 42 -5.46 16.19 9.38
N TYR A 43 -6.09 16.99 8.51
CA TYR A 43 -7.43 16.73 8.03
C TYR A 43 -7.44 15.84 6.78
N PRO A 44 -8.17 14.72 6.80
CA PRO A 44 -8.29 13.83 5.65
C PRO A 44 -9.02 14.56 4.52
N THR A 45 -8.41 14.56 3.33
CA THR A 45 -9.01 15.04 2.09
C THR A 45 -10.25 14.22 1.73
N LYS A 46 -11.12 14.75 0.88
CA LYS A 46 -12.31 14.02 0.40
C LYS A 46 -11.92 12.67 -0.22
N THR A 47 -10.81 12.64 -0.96
CA THR A 47 -10.25 11.42 -1.54
C THR A 47 -9.79 10.44 -0.47
N SER A 48 -9.09 10.90 0.58
CA SER A 48 -8.64 9.99 1.64
C SER A 48 -9.82 9.43 2.45
N ARG A 49 -10.93 10.16 2.60
CA ARG A 49 -12.16 9.63 3.22
C ARG A 49 -12.81 8.53 2.38
N SER A 50 -12.82 8.70 1.05
CA SER A 50 -13.35 7.68 0.13
C SER A 50 -12.52 6.40 0.14
N LEU A 51 -11.25 6.46 0.54
CA LEU A 51 -10.35 5.31 0.65
C LEU A 51 -10.42 4.61 2.02
N LEU A 52 -11.16 5.14 3.01
CA LEU A 52 -11.20 4.56 4.35
C LEU A 52 -11.83 3.16 4.38
N ASN A 53 -12.77 2.86 3.48
CA ASN A 53 -13.53 1.60 3.46
C ASN A 53 -13.23 0.76 2.20
N VAL A 54 -12.22 1.14 1.42
CA VAL A 54 -11.88 0.41 0.19
C VAL A 54 -11.16 -0.88 0.56
N GLY A 55 -11.82 -2.00 0.30
CA GLY A 55 -11.29 -3.32 0.63
C GLY A 55 -11.84 -3.91 1.93
N ASP A 56 -12.76 -3.25 2.62
CA ASP A 56 -13.48 -3.88 3.74
C ASP A 56 -14.34 -5.03 3.21
N HIS A 57 -15.11 -4.78 2.17
CA HIS A 57 -15.98 -5.78 1.55
C HIS A 57 -15.29 -6.46 0.37
N LEU A 58 -14.49 -7.49 0.66
CA LEU A 58 -13.79 -8.27 -0.37
C LEU A 58 -14.50 -9.59 -0.68
N PRO A 59 -14.61 -9.96 -1.96
CA PRO A 59 -15.10 -11.28 -2.36
C PRO A 59 -14.02 -12.34 -2.10
N VAL A 60 -14.37 -13.38 -1.36
CA VAL A 60 -13.52 -14.56 -1.13
C VAL A 60 -14.21 -15.82 -1.63
N ALA A 61 -13.42 -16.72 -2.19
CA ALA A 61 -13.90 -18.00 -2.71
C ALA A 61 -14.23 -18.99 -1.58
N THR A 62 -15.41 -19.61 -1.66
CA THR A 62 -15.85 -20.69 -0.76
C THR A 62 -15.68 -22.05 -1.44
N LYS A 63 -15.46 -23.11 -0.63
CA LYS A 63 -15.34 -24.49 -1.13
C LYS A 63 -16.65 -24.99 -1.75
N THR A 64 -17.76 -24.64 -1.13
CA THR A 64 -19.11 -25.05 -1.54
C THR A 64 -19.83 -23.95 -2.32
N ARG A 65 -20.80 -24.34 -3.15
CA ARG A 65 -21.71 -23.40 -3.82
C ARG A 65 -22.85 -23.06 -2.86
N LEU A 66 -23.04 -21.77 -2.62
CA LEU A 66 -24.09 -21.22 -1.75
C LEU A 66 -25.13 -20.49 -2.60
N ARG A 67 -26.38 -20.38 -2.14
CA ARG A 67 -27.37 -19.53 -2.78
C ARG A 67 -27.04 -18.06 -2.52
N CYS A 68 -27.16 -17.21 -3.53
CA CYS A 68 -27.00 -15.77 -3.31
C CYS A 68 -28.13 -15.23 -2.43
N HIS A 69 -27.78 -14.47 -1.40
CA HIS A 69 -28.74 -13.91 -0.44
C HIS A 69 -29.80 -13.02 -1.09
N ILE A 70 -29.40 -12.07 -1.95
CA ILE A 70 -30.34 -11.19 -2.67
C ILE A 70 -31.25 -12.00 -3.61
N CYS A 71 -30.67 -12.84 -4.44
CA CYS A 71 -31.46 -13.63 -5.40
C CYS A 71 -32.43 -14.60 -4.72
N ALA A 72 -32.06 -15.15 -3.56
CA ALA A 72 -32.94 -16.00 -2.76
C ALA A 72 -34.20 -15.23 -2.31
N GLN A 73 -34.06 -13.96 -1.89
CA GLN A 73 -35.19 -13.10 -1.55
C GLN A 73 -36.07 -12.80 -2.77
N GLN A 74 -35.47 -12.67 -3.96
CA GLN A 74 -36.17 -12.44 -5.22
C GLN A 74 -36.72 -13.72 -5.87
N LYS A 75 -36.64 -14.87 -5.20
CA LYS A 75 -37.02 -16.19 -5.74
C LYS A 75 -36.31 -16.55 -7.05
N LYS A 76 -35.16 -15.94 -7.33
CA LYS A 76 -34.31 -16.26 -8.48
C LYS A 76 -33.31 -17.34 -8.07
N GLU A 77 -33.29 -18.45 -8.80
CA GLU A 77 -32.29 -19.48 -8.59
C GLU A 77 -30.93 -18.99 -9.07
N SER A 78 -30.02 -18.75 -8.11
CA SER A 78 -28.63 -18.45 -8.42
C SER A 78 -27.72 -18.94 -7.30
N HIS A 79 -26.59 -19.51 -7.72
CA HIS A 79 -25.58 -20.06 -6.83
C HIS A 79 -24.24 -19.36 -7.09
N THR A 80 -23.48 -19.13 -6.02
CA THR A 80 -22.19 -18.46 -6.04
C THR A 80 -21.17 -19.25 -5.23
N LYS A 81 -19.89 -19.10 -5.56
CA LYS A 81 -18.77 -19.53 -4.71
C LYS A 81 -18.09 -18.34 -4.05
N ILE A 82 -18.75 -17.18 -4.02
CA ILE A 82 -18.19 -15.93 -3.53
C ILE A 82 -18.95 -15.51 -2.28
N MET A 83 -18.21 -15.17 -1.24
CA MET A 83 -18.71 -14.66 0.03
C MET A 83 -17.97 -13.37 0.38
N CYS A 84 -18.67 -12.38 0.95
CA CYS A 84 -18.01 -11.19 1.48
C CYS A 84 -17.26 -11.53 2.78
N THR A 85 -16.01 -11.12 2.91
CA THR A 85 -15.18 -11.31 4.12
C THR A 85 -15.78 -10.67 5.36
N MET A 86 -16.30 -9.45 5.24
CA MET A 86 -16.84 -8.72 6.39
C MET A 86 -18.27 -9.09 6.75
N CYS A 87 -19.16 -9.24 5.76
CA CYS A 87 -20.56 -9.55 6.03
C CYS A 87 -20.84 -11.05 6.24
N ASN A 88 -19.95 -11.94 5.80
CA ASN A 88 -20.18 -13.38 5.74
C ASN A 88 -21.47 -13.76 4.98
N VAL A 89 -21.81 -12.97 3.95
CA VAL A 89 -23.00 -13.19 3.11
C VAL A 89 -22.57 -13.70 1.72
N PRO A 90 -23.17 -14.79 1.21
CA PRO A 90 -22.95 -15.26 -0.15
C PRO A 90 -23.68 -14.37 -1.17
N LEU A 91 -22.95 -13.80 -2.12
CA LEU A 91 -23.47 -12.93 -3.17
C LEU A 91 -22.94 -13.35 -4.55
N CYS A 92 -23.80 -13.30 -5.58
CA CYS A 92 -23.32 -13.43 -6.95
C CYS A 92 -22.66 -12.11 -7.41
N PHE A 93 -21.94 -12.15 -8.53
CA PHE A 93 -21.23 -10.99 -9.07
C PHE A 93 -22.15 -9.76 -9.26
N ASP A 94 -23.33 -9.98 -9.83
CA ASP A 94 -24.31 -8.92 -10.10
C ASP A 94 -24.87 -8.28 -8.83
N CYS A 95 -24.95 -9.05 -7.74
CA CYS A 95 -25.48 -8.59 -6.46
C CYS A 95 -24.40 -8.05 -5.51
N PHE A 96 -23.12 -8.32 -5.75
CA PHE A 96 -22.05 -7.94 -4.82
C PHE A 96 -21.89 -6.42 -4.72
N LYS A 97 -21.83 -5.73 -5.87
CA LYS A 97 -21.69 -4.27 -5.92
C LYS A 97 -22.89 -3.52 -5.31
N PRO A 98 -24.16 -3.80 -5.71
CA PRO A 98 -25.31 -3.07 -5.17
C PRO A 98 -25.60 -3.38 -3.69
N TYR A 99 -25.09 -4.49 -3.14
CA TYR A 99 -25.23 -4.79 -1.71
C TYR A 99 -24.25 -3.97 -0.84
N HIS A 100 -23.10 -3.53 -1.39
CA HIS A 100 -22.04 -2.83 -0.65
C HIS A 100 -21.85 -1.37 -1.12
N SER A 101 -22.83 -0.81 -1.83
CA SER A 101 -22.84 0.58 -2.29
C SER A 101 -23.39 1.54 -1.25
#